data_AF-A0A257KIN0-F1
#
_entry.id   AF-A0A257KIN0-F1
#
_cell.length_a   1.000
_cell.length_b   1.000
_cell.length_c   1.000
_cell.angle_alpha   90.00
_cell.angle_beta   90.00
_cell.angle_gamma   90.00
#
_symmetry.space_group_name_H-M   'P 1'
#
loop_
_entity.id
_entity.type
_entity.pdbx_description
1 polymer ?
#
loop_
_entity_poly.entity_id
_entity_poly.type
_entity_poly.pdbx_seq_one_letter_code
_entity_poly.pdbx_strand_id
1 'polypeptide(L)'
;PGMAAGRKRGGQRVGTLVMYLNTPTRGGGTTFPDVALEVAPIKGNAVFFSYDRAHAVTRTLHGGAPVLEGDKWVATKWLREGEFI
;
A
#
# COMPACT_ATOMS: atom_id res chain seq x y z
N PRO A 1 -10.95 -4.74 -2.75
CA PRO A 1 -11.53 -4.58 -4.11
C PRO A 1 -11.61 -3.09 -4.51
N GLY A 2 -11.31 -2.71 -5.75
CA GLY A 2 -11.38 -1.32 -6.23
C GLY A 2 -12.82 -0.88 -6.56
N MET A 3 -13.12 0.42 -6.45
CA MET A 3 -14.42 0.98 -6.86
C MET A 3 -14.70 0.70 -8.34
N ALA A 4 -15.96 0.35 -8.67
CA ALA A 4 -16.40 -0.06 -10.01
C ALA A 4 -16.03 0.92 -11.12
N ALA A 5 -16.08 2.23 -10.86
CA ALA A 5 -15.70 3.27 -11.82
C ALA A 5 -14.23 3.15 -12.25
N GLY A 6 -13.33 2.81 -11.33
CA GLY A 6 -11.91 2.63 -11.63
C GLY A 6 -11.62 1.38 -12.47
N ARG A 7 -12.48 0.36 -12.40
CA ARG A 7 -12.31 -0.88 -13.19
C ARG A 7 -12.59 -0.66 -14.67
N LYS A 8 -13.59 0.17 -15.00
CA LYS A 8 -13.92 0.51 -16.40
C LYS A 8 -12.82 1.32 -17.09
N ARG A 9 -12.09 2.10 -16.31
CA ARG A 9 -11.09 3.05 -16.81
C ARG A 9 -9.68 2.47 -16.92
N GLY A 10 -9.40 1.25 -16.44
CA GLY A 10 -8.07 0.65 -16.56
C GLY A 10 -7.92 -0.74 -15.95
N GLY A 11 -9.02 -1.46 -15.73
CA GLY A 11 -8.99 -2.79 -15.12
C GLY A 11 -8.81 -2.78 -13.60
N GLN A 12 -8.57 -3.97 -13.05
CA GLN A 12 -8.29 -4.14 -11.62
C GLN A 12 -6.94 -3.57 -11.25
N ARG A 13 -6.74 -3.31 -9.95
CA ARG A 13 -5.41 -2.99 -9.45
C ARG A 13 -4.57 -4.27 -9.49
N VAL A 14 -3.29 -4.13 -9.83
CA VAL A 14 -2.30 -5.24 -9.88
C VAL A 14 -1.16 -5.06 -8.89
N GLY A 15 -1.05 -3.86 -8.32
CA GLY A 15 -0.04 -3.56 -7.32
C GLY A 15 -0.24 -2.20 -6.67
N THR A 16 0.48 -2.01 -5.59
CA THR A 16 0.48 -0.78 -4.80
C THR A 16 1.92 -0.41 -4.47
N LEU A 17 2.27 0.85 -4.68
CA LEU A 17 3.48 1.46 -4.16
C LEU A 17 3.09 2.48 -3.09
N VAL A 18 3.49 2.22 -1.84
CA VAL A 18 3.34 3.17 -0.74
C VAL A 18 4.69 3.84 -0.51
N MET A 19 4.77 5.14 -0.78
CA MET A 19 5.97 5.95 -0.64
C MET A 19 5.90 6.76 0.65
N TYR A 20 6.95 6.69 1.47
CA TYR A 20 7.03 7.43 2.73
C TYR A 20 7.63 8.82 2.49
N LEU A 21 6.82 9.87 2.71
CA LEU A 21 7.19 11.26 2.43
C LEU A 21 7.93 11.92 3.61
N ASN A 22 7.81 11.34 4.79
CA ASN A 22 8.56 11.67 6.00
C ASN A 22 8.76 10.41 6.87
N THR A 23 9.60 10.55 7.91
CA THR A 23 9.75 9.55 8.97
C THR A 23 9.04 10.07 10.22
N PRO A 24 7.96 9.42 10.71
CA PRO A 24 7.38 9.75 12.01
C PRO A 24 8.39 9.47 13.13
N THR A 25 8.26 10.18 14.25
CA THR A 25 9.15 9.98 15.41
C THR A 25 9.00 8.56 15.98
N ARG A 26 7.77 8.04 16.05
CA ARG A 26 7.51 6.69 16.58
C ARG A 26 6.25 6.04 15.98
N GLY A 27 6.34 4.75 15.68
CA GLY A 27 5.24 3.96 15.11
C GLY A 27 5.03 4.23 13.61
N GLY A 28 3.82 3.99 13.11
CA GLY A 28 3.45 4.27 11.72
C GLY A 28 3.95 3.25 10.70
N GLY A 29 4.31 2.03 11.09
CA GLY A 29 4.66 0.94 10.15
C GLY A 29 3.59 0.66 9.09
N THR A 30 3.98 0.05 7.98
CA THR A 30 3.04 -0.64 7.09
C THR A 30 3.09 -2.14 7.44
N THR A 31 1.98 -2.68 7.94
CA THR A 31 1.91 -4.07 8.43
C THR A 31 1.34 -5.00 7.38
N PHE A 32 1.84 -6.24 7.34
CA PHE A 32 1.34 -7.36 6.54
C PHE A 32 1.16 -8.58 7.46
N PRO A 33 -0.02 -8.74 8.09
CA PRO A 33 -0.22 -9.74 9.14
C PRO A 33 -0.06 -11.19 8.64
N ASP A 34 -0.48 -11.48 7.40
CA ASP A 34 -0.43 -12.83 6.83
C ASP A 34 1.00 -13.38 6.64
N VAL A 35 2.01 -12.52 6.73
CA VAL A 35 3.43 -12.86 6.58
C VAL A 35 4.30 -12.35 7.74
N ALA A 36 3.68 -11.86 8.83
CA ALA A 36 4.36 -11.33 10.01
C ALA A 36 5.44 -10.28 9.67
N LEU A 37 5.14 -9.38 8.72
CA LEU A 37 6.05 -8.32 8.28
C LEU A 37 5.53 -6.94 8.68
N GLU A 38 6.42 -6.09 9.17
CA GLU A 38 6.19 -4.66 9.32
C GLU A 38 7.32 -3.88 8.63
N VAL A 39 6.95 -2.94 7.76
CA VAL A 39 7.89 -2.07 7.06
C VAL A 39 7.90 -0.69 7.73
N ALA A 40 9.05 -0.28 8.24
CA ALA A 40 9.23 1.01 8.88
C ALA A 40 9.09 2.17 7.87
N PRO A 41 8.39 3.27 8.24
CA PRO A 41 8.16 4.41 7.35
C PRO A 41 9.37 5.35 7.32
N ILE A 42 10.39 5.02 6.52
CA ILE A 42 11.59 5.86 6.37
C ILE A 42 11.43 6.80 5.18
N LYS A 43 11.57 8.11 5.41
CA LYS A 43 11.49 9.14 4.36
C LYS A 43 12.34 8.76 3.14
N GLY A 44 11.72 8.80 1.96
CA GLY A 44 12.36 8.48 0.69
C GLY A 44 12.29 6.99 0.30
N ASN A 45 11.98 6.10 1.24
CA ASN A 45 11.75 4.69 0.94
C ASN A 45 10.32 4.46 0.48
N ALA A 46 10.09 3.30 -0.12
CA ALA A 46 8.76 2.82 -0.48
C ALA A 46 8.64 1.31 -0.27
N VAL A 47 7.42 0.86 -0.01
CA VAL A 47 7.06 -0.57 -0.07
C VAL A 47 6.20 -0.81 -1.30
N PHE A 48 6.62 -1.77 -2.12
CA PHE A 48 5.86 -2.26 -3.25
C PHE A 48 5.35 -3.66 -2.97
N PHE A 49 4.11 -3.93 -3.36
CA PHE A 49 3.55 -5.27 -3.37
C PHE A 49 2.54 -5.41 -4.51
N SER A 50 2.54 -6.57 -5.14
CA SER A 50 1.66 -6.93 -6.25
C SER A 50 0.67 -8.01 -5.86
N TYR A 51 -0.46 -8.06 -6.55
CA TYR A 51 -1.47 -9.09 -6.40
C TYR A 51 -1.96 -9.44 -7.80
N ASP A 52 -1.78 -10.69 -8.19
CA ASP A 52 -2.27 -11.26 -9.44
C ASP A 52 -3.80 -11.37 -9.47
N ARG A 53 -4.43 -11.37 -8.28
CA ARG A 53 -5.89 -11.37 -8.10
C ARG A 53 -6.27 -10.70 -6.78
N ALA A 54 -7.47 -10.13 -6.73
CA ALA A 54 -8.01 -9.53 -5.50
C ALA A 54 -8.53 -10.59 -4.51
N HIS A 55 -7.64 -11.42 -3.96
CA HIS A 55 -7.98 -12.55 -3.08
C HIS A 55 -6.98 -12.70 -1.94
N ALA A 56 -7.41 -13.12 -0.74
CA ALA A 56 -6.56 -13.22 0.47
C ALA A 56 -5.32 -14.12 0.29
N VAL A 57 -5.40 -15.08 -0.63
CA VAL A 57 -4.29 -15.96 -1.03
C VAL A 57 -3.04 -15.20 -1.50
N THR A 58 -3.16 -13.94 -1.91
CA THR A 58 -1.99 -13.13 -2.28
C THR A 58 -1.16 -12.71 -1.07
N ARG A 59 -1.64 -12.93 0.16
CA ARG A 59 -0.99 -12.55 1.43
C ARG A 59 -0.57 -11.08 1.48
N THR A 60 -1.31 -10.24 0.77
CA THR A 60 -1.09 -8.79 0.68
C THR A 60 -2.10 -8.01 1.51
N LEU A 61 -2.82 -8.64 2.44
CA LEU A 61 -3.57 -7.88 3.45
C LEU A 61 -2.59 -6.97 4.17
N HIS A 62 -2.90 -5.69 4.24
CA HIS A 62 -2.00 -4.71 4.83
C HIS A 62 -2.77 -3.56 5.48
N GLY A 63 -2.09 -2.87 6.40
CA GLY A 63 -2.61 -1.69 7.08
C GLY A 63 -1.51 -0.73 7.50
N GLY A 64 -1.90 0.45 7.97
CA GLY A 64 -1.01 1.36 8.67
C GLY A 64 -1.08 1.09 10.18
N ALA A 65 0.04 0.78 10.81
CA ALA A 65 0.12 0.77 12.27
C ALA A 65 -0.08 2.20 12.82
N PRO A 66 -0.57 2.35 14.07
CA PRO A 66 -0.72 3.66 14.70
C PRO A 66 0.58 4.45 14.70
N VAL A 67 0.52 5.74 14.40
CA VAL A 67 1.60 6.68 14.72
C VAL A 67 1.50 6.97 16.21
N LEU A 68 2.56 6.67 16.94
CA LEU A 68 2.62 6.87 18.39
C LEU A 68 3.16 8.26 18.75
N GLU A 69 3.94 8.87 17.87
CA GLU A 69 4.50 10.21 18.04
C GLU A 69 4.90 10.84 16.69
N GLY A 70 4.61 12.13 16.52
CA GLY A 70 4.79 12.86 15.26
C GLY A 70 3.66 12.58 14.26
N ASP A 71 3.96 12.75 12.96
CA ASP A 71 3.01 12.54 11.86
C ASP A 71 3.60 11.62 10.78
N LYS A 72 2.74 10.90 10.06
CA LYS A 72 3.12 10.09 8.90
C LYS A 72 2.41 10.58 7.64
N TRP A 73 3.20 10.92 6.62
CA TRP A 73 2.75 11.31 5.30
C TRP A 73 3.16 10.25 4.28
N VAL A 74 2.20 9.79 3.48
CA VAL A 74 2.44 8.82 2.40
C VAL A 74 1.81 9.27 1.10
N ALA A 75 2.46 8.93 -0.01
CA ALA A 75 1.85 8.93 -1.32
C ALA A 75 1.61 7.48 -1.76
N THR A 76 0.40 7.18 -2.24
CA THR A 76 0.07 5.83 -2.73
C THR A 76 -0.17 5.85 -4.23
N LYS A 77 0.59 5.06 -4.98
CA LYS A 77 0.30 4.79 -6.39
C LYS A 77 -0.32 3.40 -6.52
N TRP A 78 -1.54 3.35 -7.03
CA TRP A 78 -2.16 2.09 -7.45
C TRP A 78 -1.85 1.83 -8.92
N LEU A 79 -1.27 0.67 -9.21
CA LEU A 79 -0.99 0.17 -10.55
C LEU A 79 -2.19 -0.64 -11.03
N ARG A 80 -2.49 -0.59 -12.33
CA ARG A 80 -3.65 -1.26 -12.92
C ARG A 80 -3.27 -2.15 -14.10
N GLU A 81 -4.15 -3.08 -14.45
CA GLU A 81 -3.97 -4.04 -15.56
C GLU A 81 -3.76 -3.34 -16.91
N GLY A 82 -4.45 -2.22 -17.15
CA GLY A 82 -4.35 -1.43 -18.37
C GLY A 82 -4.08 0.05 -18.10
N GLU A 83 -3.88 0.79 -19.18
CA GLU A 83 -3.82 2.26 -19.15
C GLU A 83 -5.08 2.83 -18.49
N PHE A 84 -4.89 3.84 -17.64
CA PHE A 84 -6.00 4.48 -16.95
C PHE A 84 -6.53 5.67 -17.75
N ILE A 85 -7.60 5.46 -18.52
CA ILE A 85 -8.25 6.44 -19.41
C ILE A 85 -9.56 6.96 -18.86
#